data_AF-A0A7Z7IGQ9-F1
#
_entry.id   AF-A0A7Z7IGQ9-F1
#
_cell.length_a   1.000
_cell.length_b   1.000
_cell.length_c   1.000
_cell.angle_alpha   90.00
_cell.angle_beta   90.00
_cell.angle_gamma   90.00
#
_symmetry.space_group_name_H-M   'P 1'
#
loop_
_entity.id
_entity.type
_entity.pdbx_description
1 polymer ?
#
loop_
_entity_poly.entity_id
_entity_poly.type
_entity_poly.pdbx_seq_one_letter_code
_entity_poly.pdbx_strand_id
1 'polypeptide(L)'
;MLFDPRPSSAEVAVSGEPWQPRRAPAAGRRTPNDFLSLPAIGSDVKTRAVMRWQAEKDVAGLIAAQFNSGVLRPRDVPEFKGAGDALAHGFFAWAKRHTPRLDCLGFDFVLCDVQAVQDVVQYQEDSSEFNPTSPVYLGIEIAEESIFEIGRRAAELRNVHPRLVSTAMVLINRAAGRTMWVRTPHEFLGEFASWFWDGDSNATDEEAREMLTDRFGDDEAEIEHYLPSVVRPQLCPDDMDVYRWNAKSRRYLPQRALGVAALRRLQRFTSGRTRRICAELEKLSLMLQRVGNRDLFGCEYRPRCAYAAATLTVQNDSRVGDVLDSHYEYLASAGDGTTYLGFTPLASTPDAIRKQYGDWSQGLSILGQLDRVIACLAA
;
A
#
# COMPACT_ATOMS: atom_id res chain seq x y z
N MET A 1 5.74 53.11 -23.64
CA MET A 1 6.73 52.15 -24.17
C MET A 1 7.14 51.19 -23.06
N LEU A 2 6.82 49.91 -23.19
CA LEU A 2 7.66 48.81 -22.74
C LEU A 2 7.20 47.59 -23.54
N PHE A 3 8.11 47.07 -24.38
CA PHE A 3 7.85 46.11 -25.43
C PHE A 3 7.57 44.71 -24.85
N ASP A 4 6.53 44.03 -25.35
CA ASP A 4 6.32 42.58 -25.17
C ASP A 4 7.09 41.84 -26.27
N PRO A 5 8.13 41.05 -25.98
CA PRO A 5 8.96 40.40 -26.99
C PRO A 5 8.42 39.01 -27.32
N ARG A 6 7.14 38.90 -27.69
CA ARG A 6 6.54 37.61 -28.05
C ARG A 6 6.22 37.50 -29.54
N PRO A 7 6.60 36.40 -30.21
CA PRO A 7 6.18 36.15 -31.58
C PRO A 7 4.65 36.02 -31.64
N SER A 8 4.04 36.59 -32.68
CA SER A 8 2.60 36.69 -32.93
C SER A 8 1.88 35.35 -33.18
N SER A 9 2.55 34.23 -32.93
CA SER A 9 2.02 32.86 -33.09
C SER A 9 1.78 32.12 -31.76
N ALA A 10 1.82 32.81 -30.62
CA ALA A 10 1.58 32.19 -29.32
C ALA A 10 0.08 31.90 -29.12
N GLU A 11 -0.34 30.67 -29.41
CA GLU A 11 -1.66 30.18 -29.01
C GLU A 11 -1.70 30.01 -27.47
N VAL A 12 -2.55 30.79 -26.82
CA VAL A 12 -2.89 30.62 -25.40
C VAL A 12 -3.82 29.42 -25.30
N ALA A 13 -3.28 28.25 -24.95
CA ALA A 13 -4.08 27.08 -24.67
C ALA A 13 -4.88 27.30 -23.37
N VAL A 14 -6.19 27.09 -23.47
CA VAL A 14 -7.07 26.96 -22.31
C VAL A 14 -6.72 25.65 -21.61
N SER A 15 -6.77 25.61 -20.27
CA SER A 15 -6.65 24.36 -19.52
C SER A 15 -7.52 23.26 -20.15
N GLY A 16 -6.89 22.25 -20.76
CA GLY A 16 -7.57 21.05 -21.19
C GLY A 16 -8.24 20.36 -19.99
N GLU A 17 -9.31 19.63 -20.25
CA GLU A 17 -9.94 18.81 -19.21
C GLU A 17 -8.89 17.91 -18.54
N PRO A 18 -8.90 17.78 -17.21
CA PRO A 18 -8.06 16.80 -16.55
C PRO A 18 -8.36 15.41 -17.14
N TRP A 19 -7.30 14.74 -17.59
CA TRP A 19 -7.26 13.38 -18.12
C TRP A 19 -7.86 12.30 -17.21
N GLN A 20 -8.11 12.61 -15.94
CA GLN A 20 -8.96 11.82 -15.06
C GLN A 20 -10.13 12.67 -14.57
N PRO A 21 -11.31 12.08 -14.34
CA PRO A 21 -12.41 12.77 -13.70
C PRO A 21 -11.93 13.30 -12.34
N ARG A 22 -12.15 14.59 -12.07
CA ARG A 22 -11.94 15.19 -10.75
C ARG A 22 -12.78 14.41 -9.74
N ARG A 23 -12.14 13.71 -8.79
CA ARG A 23 -12.86 13.20 -7.62
C ARG A 23 -13.41 14.39 -6.82
N ALA A 24 -14.55 14.16 -6.17
CA ALA A 24 -15.16 15.17 -5.31
C ALA A 24 -14.13 15.63 -4.27
N PRO A 25 -13.97 16.94 -4.04
CA PRO A 25 -13.07 17.42 -3.00
C PRO A 25 -13.48 16.81 -1.66
N ALA A 26 -12.50 16.38 -0.86
CA ALA A 26 -12.72 16.16 0.57
C ALA A 26 -13.43 17.40 1.13
N ALA A 27 -14.44 17.19 1.98
CA ALA A 27 -15.40 18.21 2.44
C ALA A 27 -14.71 19.55 2.78
N GLY A 28 -14.63 20.42 1.77
CA GLY A 28 -14.07 21.74 1.94
C GLY A 28 -14.95 22.51 2.90
N ARG A 29 -14.33 23.24 3.83
CA ARG A 29 -15.03 24.23 4.66
C ARG A 29 -15.97 25.04 3.76
N ARG A 30 -17.28 24.95 4.02
CA ARG A 30 -18.29 25.78 3.37
C ARG A 30 -17.79 27.23 3.37
N THR A 31 -17.78 27.86 2.20
CA THR A 31 -17.52 29.28 2.08
C THR A 31 -18.43 30.02 3.06
N PRO A 32 -17.90 30.86 3.96
CA PRO A 32 -18.74 31.68 4.83
C PRO A 32 -19.49 32.65 3.92
N ASN A 33 -20.79 32.43 3.79
CA ASN A 33 -21.69 33.24 2.97
C ASN A 33 -22.05 34.55 3.68
N ASP A 34 -21.09 35.36 4.14
CA ASP A 34 -21.43 36.67 4.67
C ASP A 34 -20.32 37.70 4.46
N PHE A 35 -20.71 38.78 3.77
CA PHE A 35 -20.04 40.08 3.67
C PHE A 35 -18.66 40.11 2.97
N LEU A 36 -18.70 40.09 1.63
CA LEU A 36 -17.81 40.74 0.63
C LEU A 36 -17.72 39.85 -0.63
N SER A 37 -18.82 39.77 -1.39
CA SER A 37 -18.79 39.09 -2.70
C SER A 37 -18.13 39.99 -3.74
N LEU A 38 -16.93 39.60 -4.19
CA LEU A 38 -16.32 40.12 -5.42
C LEU A 38 -17.29 39.98 -6.60
N PRO A 39 -17.25 40.86 -7.62
CA PRO A 39 -18.10 40.71 -8.80
C PRO A 39 -17.90 39.34 -9.43
N ALA A 40 -19.00 38.62 -9.63
CA ALA A 40 -18.99 37.29 -10.21
C ALA A 40 -18.41 37.35 -11.62
N ILE A 41 -17.33 36.61 -11.83
CA ILE A 41 -16.77 36.38 -13.15
C ILE A 41 -17.76 35.50 -13.92
N GLY A 42 -18.19 35.93 -15.11
CA GLY A 42 -19.11 35.16 -15.95
C GLY A 42 -18.60 33.74 -16.22
N SER A 43 -19.52 32.77 -16.33
CA SER A 43 -19.23 31.34 -16.60
C SER A 43 -18.38 31.09 -17.86
N ASP A 44 -18.35 32.09 -18.73
CA ASP A 44 -17.74 32.18 -20.04
C ASP A 44 -16.29 32.72 -19.98
N VAL A 45 -15.88 33.25 -18.82
CA VAL A 45 -14.52 33.70 -18.57
C VAL A 45 -13.74 32.58 -17.90
N LYS A 46 -12.82 31.99 -18.66
CA LYS A 46 -11.91 30.94 -18.18
C LYS A 46 -10.95 31.53 -17.13
N THR A 47 -11.22 31.28 -15.85
CA THR A 47 -10.56 31.90 -14.69
C THR A 47 -9.16 31.40 -14.38
N ARG A 48 -8.67 30.36 -15.08
CA ARG A 48 -7.28 29.88 -14.98
C ARG A 48 -6.75 29.50 -16.36
N ALA A 49 -5.85 30.31 -16.90
CA ALA A 49 -4.96 29.91 -17.99
C ALA A 49 -3.62 29.49 -17.38
N VAL A 50 -3.22 28.24 -17.61
CA VAL A 50 -1.89 27.73 -17.21
C VAL A 50 -1.07 27.54 -18.49
N MET A 51 0.07 28.22 -18.58
CA MET A 51 0.98 28.10 -19.71
C MET A 51 1.70 26.74 -19.64
N ARG A 52 1.33 25.78 -20.52
CA ARG A 52 1.81 24.37 -20.49
C ARG A 52 2.82 24.00 -21.60
N TRP A 53 3.46 24.99 -22.22
CA TRP A 53 4.22 24.82 -23.48
C TRP A 53 5.41 23.82 -23.42
N GLN A 54 5.95 23.51 -22.24
CA GLN A 54 7.06 22.54 -22.08
C GLN A 54 6.65 21.27 -21.33
N ALA A 55 5.83 21.38 -20.28
CA ALA A 55 5.33 20.22 -19.54
C ALA A 55 4.61 19.20 -20.43
N GLU A 56 3.87 19.67 -21.44
CA GLU A 56 3.16 18.78 -22.37
C GLU A 56 4.10 18.06 -23.34
N LYS A 57 5.25 18.66 -23.69
CA LYS A 57 6.27 18.03 -24.54
C LYS A 57 7.03 16.94 -23.82
N ASP A 58 7.40 17.18 -22.56
CA ASP A 58 8.13 16.19 -21.76
C ASP A 58 7.21 14.99 -21.43
N VAL A 59 5.95 15.25 -21.09
CA VAL A 59 4.92 14.21 -20.92
C VAL A 59 4.71 13.42 -22.21
N ALA A 60 4.55 14.09 -23.35
CA ALA A 60 4.38 13.41 -24.64
C ALA A 60 5.60 12.58 -25.03
N GLY A 61 6.82 13.08 -24.78
CA GLY A 61 8.07 12.36 -25.02
C GLY A 61 8.21 11.11 -24.16
N LEU A 62 7.89 11.21 -22.86
CA LEU A 62 7.83 10.06 -21.95
C LEU A 62 6.83 9.01 -22.45
N ILE A 63 5.62 9.43 -22.83
CA ILE A 63 4.56 8.52 -23.26
C ILE A 63 4.92 7.85 -24.58
N ALA A 64 5.50 8.59 -25.53
CA ALA A 64 6.04 8.00 -26.75
C ALA A 64 7.10 6.93 -26.44
N ALA A 65 8.00 7.19 -25.48
CA ALA A 65 8.99 6.19 -25.05
C ALA A 65 8.33 4.93 -24.46
N GLN A 66 7.25 5.08 -23.69
CA GLN A 66 6.48 3.97 -23.13
C GLN A 66 5.92 3.04 -24.22
N PHE A 67 5.30 3.60 -25.26
CA PHE A 67 4.82 2.81 -26.42
C PHE A 67 5.97 2.24 -27.26
N ASN A 68 6.99 3.05 -27.56
CA ASN A 68 8.13 2.64 -28.38
C ASN A 68 8.98 1.53 -27.73
N SER A 69 8.95 1.41 -26.40
CA SER A 69 9.61 0.32 -25.69
C SER A 69 9.00 -1.06 -25.98
N GLY A 70 7.75 -1.09 -26.49
CA GLY A 70 7.00 -2.30 -26.85
C GLY A 70 6.19 -2.93 -25.71
N VAL A 71 6.20 -2.36 -24.50
CA VAL A 71 5.45 -2.89 -23.35
C VAL A 71 3.95 -2.56 -23.45
N LEU A 72 3.63 -1.34 -23.87
CA LEU A 72 2.27 -0.88 -24.16
C LEU A 72 1.96 -1.12 -25.63
N ARG A 73 0.74 -1.58 -25.92
CA ARG A 73 0.34 -1.92 -27.29
C ARG A 73 -0.54 -0.82 -27.85
N PRO A 74 -0.22 -0.25 -29.03
CA PRO A 74 -1.07 0.76 -29.67
C PRO A 74 -2.51 0.29 -29.88
N ARG A 75 -2.72 -1.02 -30.14
CA ARG A 75 -4.05 -1.62 -30.31
C ARG A 75 -4.95 -1.53 -29.07
N ASP A 76 -4.37 -1.28 -27.89
CA ASP A 76 -5.12 -1.12 -26.64
C ASP A 76 -5.66 0.31 -26.48
N VAL A 77 -5.33 1.22 -27.41
CA VAL A 77 -5.75 2.62 -27.43
C VAL A 77 -6.63 2.83 -28.67
N PRO A 78 -7.96 2.60 -28.57
CA PRO A 78 -8.84 2.71 -29.73
C PRO A 78 -9.03 4.17 -30.18
N GLU A 79 -9.22 5.08 -29.22
CA GLU A 79 -9.31 6.52 -29.40
C GLU A 79 -8.68 7.20 -28.19
N PHE A 80 -8.11 8.39 -28.36
CA PHE A 80 -7.54 9.16 -27.26
C PHE A 80 -7.64 10.66 -27.52
N LYS A 81 -7.89 11.43 -26.46
CA LYS A 81 -7.98 12.90 -26.50
C LYS A 81 -6.63 13.60 -26.36
N GLY A 82 -5.61 12.89 -25.88
CA GLY A 82 -4.25 13.41 -25.68
C GLY A 82 -3.27 12.34 -25.23
N ALA A 83 -2.00 12.71 -25.07
CA ALA A 83 -0.94 11.74 -24.73
C ALA A 83 -1.23 11.02 -23.40
N GLY A 84 -1.67 11.77 -22.38
CA GLY A 84 -2.01 11.19 -21.08
C GLY A 84 -3.15 10.16 -21.14
N ASP A 85 -4.17 10.44 -21.94
CA ASP A 85 -5.31 9.54 -22.16
C ASP A 85 -4.86 8.25 -22.86
N ALA A 86 -3.98 8.37 -23.88
CA ALA A 86 -3.37 7.22 -24.53
C ALA A 86 -2.55 6.35 -23.55
N LEU A 87 -1.78 7.00 -22.67
CA LEU A 87 -1.03 6.30 -21.62
C LEU A 87 -1.96 5.54 -20.68
N ALA A 88 -3.04 6.17 -20.21
CA ALA A 88 -4.01 5.53 -19.32
C ALA A 88 -4.63 4.30 -20.00
N HIS A 89 -5.15 4.43 -21.22
CA HIS A 89 -5.70 3.30 -21.97
C HIS A 89 -4.69 2.15 -22.13
N GLY A 90 -3.47 2.46 -22.57
CA GLY A 90 -2.42 1.47 -22.77
C GLY A 90 -2.01 0.78 -21.46
N PHE A 91 -1.76 1.57 -20.41
CA PHE A 91 -1.33 1.07 -19.11
C PHE A 91 -2.39 0.21 -18.44
N PHE A 92 -3.64 0.68 -18.35
CA PHE A 92 -4.70 -0.10 -17.69
C PHE A 92 -5.07 -1.36 -18.47
N ALA A 93 -4.99 -1.34 -19.80
CA ALA A 93 -5.10 -2.56 -20.59
C ALA A 93 -3.93 -3.53 -20.33
N TRP A 94 -2.71 -3.01 -20.15
CA TRP A 94 -1.57 -3.81 -19.72
C TRP A 94 -1.78 -4.39 -18.33
N ALA A 95 -2.14 -3.58 -17.34
CA ALA A 95 -2.36 -3.98 -15.96
C ALA A 95 -3.44 -5.06 -15.89
N LYS A 96 -4.61 -4.85 -16.52
CA LYS A 96 -5.70 -5.82 -16.57
C LYS A 96 -5.30 -7.20 -17.11
N ARG A 97 -4.34 -7.27 -18.04
CA ARG A 97 -3.84 -8.55 -18.56
C ARG A 97 -2.90 -9.28 -17.61
N HIS A 98 -2.20 -8.54 -16.75
CA HIS A 98 -1.17 -9.09 -15.86
C HIS A 98 -1.68 -9.25 -14.43
N THR A 99 -2.70 -8.48 -14.04
CA THR A 99 -3.36 -8.58 -12.74
C THR A 99 -4.23 -9.84 -12.72
N PRO A 100 -3.90 -10.83 -11.88
CA PRO A 100 -4.78 -11.97 -11.67
C PRO A 100 -6.05 -11.51 -10.97
N ARG A 101 -7.10 -12.34 -11.00
CA ARG A 101 -8.26 -12.09 -10.15
C ARG A 101 -7.83 -12.19 -8.69
N LEU A 102 -8.15 -11.15 -7.93
CA LEU A 102 -7.91 -11.03 -6.50
C LEU A 102 -9.26 -11.12 -5.78
N ASP A 103 -9.32 -11.89 -4.70
CA ASP A 103 -10.53 -12.05 -3.90
C ASP A 103 -10.38 -11.42 -2.50
N CYS A 104 -9.16 -11.20 -2.02
CA CYS A 104 -8.86 -10.68 -0.69
C CYS A 104 -8.12 -9.34 -0.69
N LEU A 105 -7.22 -9.11 -1.65
CA LEU A 105 -6.41 -7.89 -1.72
C LEU A 105 -7.18 -6.76 -2.45
N GLY A 106 -7.39 -5.63 -1.77
CA GLY A 106 -8.00 -4.42 -2.33
C GLY A 106 -6.95 -3.34 -2.60
N PHE A 107 -6.81 -2.92 -3.86
CA PHE A 107 -6.01 -1.75 -4.27
C PHE A 107 -6.33 -1.38 -5.71
N ASP A 108 -6.01 -0.14 -6.07
CA ASP A 108 -6.12 0.39 -7.42
C ASP A 108 -4.80 1.05 -7.87
N PHE A 109 -4.57 1.02 -9.19
CA PHE A 109 -3.53 1.84 -9.80
C PHE A 109 -4.13 3.15 -10.28
N VAL A 110 -3.40 4.25 -10.05
CA VAL A 110 -3.78 5.58 -10.52
C VAL A 110 -2.57 6.20 -11.22
N LEU A 111 -2.77 6.82 -12.39
CA LEU A 111 -1.72 7.62 -13.02
C LEU A 111 -1.85 9.06 -12.56
N CYS A 112 -0.79 9.62 -12.00
CA CYS A 112 -0.75 10.96 -11.43
C CYS A 112 0.24 11.83 -12.19
N ASP A 113 -0.11 13.09 -12.47
CA ASP A 113 0.88 14.10 -12.79
C ASP A 113 1.58 14.59 -11.50
N VAL A 114 2.66 15.36 -11.66
CA VAL A 114 3.42 15.91 -10.54
C VAL A 114 2.54 16.73 -9.59
N GLN A 115 1.57 17.49 -10.12
CA GLN A 115 0.71 18.31 -9.28
C GLN A 115 -0.19 17.45 -8.39
N ALA A 116 -0.78 16.39 -8.94
CA ALA A 116 -1.59 15.46 -8.17
C ALA A 116 -0.78 14.76 -7.06
N VAL A 117 0.49 14.45 -7.31
CA VAL A 117 1.38 13.90 -6.27
C VAL A 117 1.70 14.96 -5.22
N GLN A 118 2.04 16.19 -5.63
CA GLN A 118 2.31 17.31 -4.71
C GLN A 118 1.11 17.65 -3.83
N ASP A 119 -0.11 17.55 -4.35
CA ASP A 119 -1.34 17.81 -3.60
C ASP A 119 -1.51 16.82 -2.42
N VAL A 120 -0.97 15.60 -2.55
CA VAL A 120 -0.92 14.59 -1.48
C VAL A 120 0.27 14.82 -0.56
N VAL A 121 1.46 15.03 -1.13
CA VAL A 121 2.73 15.18 -0.40
C VAL A 121 2.71 16.39 0.53
N GLN A 122 2.08 17.50 0.16
CA GLN A 122 2.13 18.75 0.93
C GLN A 122 1.59 18.65 2.37
N TYR A 123 0.82 17.60 2.68
CA TYR A 123 0.25 17.35 4.01
C TYR A 123 1.06 16.33 4.82
N GLN A 124 2.15 15.81 4.28
CA GLN A 124 2.99 14.80 4.92
C GLN A 124 4.12 15.46 5.72
N GLU A 125 4.49 14.86 6.86
CA GLU A 125 5.59 15.34 7.71
C GLU A 125 6.93 15.38 6.95
N ASP A 126 7.14 14.45 6.02
CA ASP A 126 8.33 14.28 5.19
C ASP A 126 8.22 14.96 3.82
N SER A 127 7.27 15.90 3.64
CA SER A 127 6.99 16.57 2.36
C SER A 127 8.22 17.18 1.68
N SER A 128 9.20 17.65 2.47
CA SER A 128 10.45 18.24 1.96
C SER A 128 11.38 17.23 1.27
N GLU A 129 11.19 15.93 1.49
CA GLU A 129 12.01 14.88 0.89
C GLU A 129 11.61 14.56 -0.55
N PHE A 130 10.38 14.90 -0.93
CA PHE A 130 9.87 14.64 -2.27
C PHE A 130 10.45 15.60 -3.32
N ASN A 131 11.21 15.05 -4.26
CA ASN A 131 11.74 15.77 -5.40
C ASN A 131 11.22 15.12 -6.69
N PRO A 132 10.44 15.84 -7.53
CA PRO A 132 9.91 15.27 -8.76
C PRO A 132 11.01 14.86 -9.75
N THR A 133 11.06 13.57 -10.07
CA THR A 133 12.02 12.91 -10.99
C THR A 133 11.40 12.53 -12.33
N SER A 134 10.06 12.50 -12.42
CA SER A 134 9.31 12.16 -13.63
C SER A 134 8.07 13.07 -13.76
N PRO A 135 7.62 13.39 -14.98
CA PRO A 135 6.39 14.17 -15.15
C PRO A 135 5.12 13.35 -14.87
N VAL A 136 5.21 12.02 -14.82
CA VAL A 136 4.09 11.11 -14.53
C VAL A 136 4.52 10.03 -13.54
N TYR A 137 3.66 9.78 -12.56
CA TYR A 137 3.83 8.76 -11.53
C TYR A 137 2.72 7.72 -11.61
N LEU A 138 3.05 6.48 -11.26
CA LEU A 138 2.09 5.45 -10.89
C LEU A 138 1.84 5.57 -9.38
N GLY A 139 0.66 6.02 -9.01
CA GLY A 139 0.13 5.91 -7.66
C GLY A 139 -0.48 4.54 -7.42
N ILE A 140 -0.26 4.01 -6.22
CA ILE A 140 -0.95 2.82 -5.72
C ILE A 140 -1.91 3.30 -4.63
N GLU A 141 -3.20 3.17 -4.88
CA GLU A 141 -4.26 3.60 -3.97
C GLU A 141 -4.89 2.39 -3.26
N ILE A 142 -5.08 2.50 -1.96
CA ILE A 142 -5.81 1.58 -1.10
C ILE A 142 -6.90 2.41 -0.44
N ALA A 143 -8.10 2.36 -1.00
CA ALA A 143 -9.22 3.22 -0.57
C ALA A 143 -10.01 2.64 0.62
N GLU A 144 -9.94 1.33 0.79
CA GLU A 144 -10.64 0.60 1.84
C GLU A 144 -9.80 -0.58 2.32
N GLU A 145 -10.12 -1.06 3.52
CA GLU A 145 -9.40 -2.12 4.19
C GLU A 145 -10.31 -3.32 4.43
N SER A 146 -9.93 -4.47 3.86
CA SER A 146 -10.61 -5.74 4.10
C SER A 146 -9.96 -6.49 5.27
N ILE A 147 -10.75 -6.82 6.29
CA ILE A 147 -10.31 -7.52 7.50
C ILE A 147 -10.69 -8.99 7.41
N PHE A 148 -9.71 -9.88 7.59
CA PHE A 148 -9.89 -11.33 7.56
C PHE A 148 -9.47 -11.98 8.86
N GLU A 149 -10.43 -12.62 9.54
CA GLU A 149 -10.15 -13.47 10.69
C GLU A 149 -9.57 -14.82 10.25
N ILE A 150 -8.40 -15.17 10.79
CA ILE A 150 -7.67 -16.41 10.43
C ILE A 150 -7.44 -17.36 11.60
N GLY A 151 -7.82 -17.00 12.84
CA GLY A 151 -7.45 -17.76 14.05
C GLY A 151 -7.99 -19.18 14.08
N ARG A 152 -9.26 -19.39 13.69
CA ARG A 152 -9.84 -20.74 13.58
C ARG A 152 -9.02 -21.61 12.62
N ARG A 153 -8.74 -21.09 11.43
CA ARG A 153 -7.99 -21.83 10.41
C ARG A 153 -6.55 -22.06 10.85
N ALA A 154 -5.92 -21.09 11.50
CA ALA A 154 -4.59 -21.23 12.06
C ALA A 154 -4.54 -22.34 13.12
N ALA A 155 -5.53 -22.45 13.99
CA ALA A 155 -5.62 -23.55 14.97
C ALA A 155 -5.68 -24.92 14.30
N GLU A 156 -6.43 -25.07 13.20
CA GLU A 156 -6.45 -26.31 12.41
C GLU A 156 -5.06 -26.63 11.81
N LEU A 157 -4.34 -25.62 11.33
CA LEU A 157 -3.00 -25.79 10.76
C LEU A 157 -1.93 -26.12 11.82
N ARG A 158 -2.07 -25.60 13.05
CA ARG A 158 -1.20 -25.97 14.19
C ARG A 158 -1.23 -27.46 14.48
N ASN A 159 -2.41 -28.08 14.39
CA ASN A 159 -2.59 -29.53 14.58
C ASN A 159 -1.90 -30.37 13.50
N VAL A 160 -1.68 -29.82 12.31
CA VAL A 160 -0.99 -30.51 11.21
C VAL A 160 0.53 -30.41 11.38
N HIS A 161 1.04 -29.20 11.60
CA HIS A 161 2.47 -28.98 11.79
C HIS A 161 2.72 -27.65 12.53
N PRO A 162 3.51 -27.64 13.62
CA PRO A 162 3.64 -26.47 14.51
C PRO A 162 4.22 -25.22 13.85
N ARG A 163 4.99 -25.37 12.76
CA ARG A 163 5.58 -24.25 12.00
C ARG A 163 4.79 -23.81 10.77
N LEU A 164 3.62 -24.39 10.49
CA LEU A 164 2.90 -24.10 9.26
C LEU A 164 2.30 -22.68 9.26
N VAL A 165 1.74 -22.25 10.39
CA VAL A 165 1.21 -20.89 10.59
C VAL A 165 2.33 -19.85 10.50
N SER A 166 3.42 -20.04 11.26
CA SER A 166 4.62 -19.19 11.19
C SER A 166 5.20 -19.11 9.77
N THR A 167 5.18 -20.23 9.02
CA THR A 167 5.58 -20.22 7.61
C THR A 167 4.68 -19.34 6.76
N ALA A 168 3.37 -19.39 6.96
CA ALA A 168 2.43 -18.53 6.24
C ALA A 168 2.67 -17.05 6.56
N MET A 169 2.76 -16.68 7.84
CA MET A 169 2.98 -15.28 8.25
C MET A 169 4.31 -14.74 7.72
N VAL A 170 5.40 -15.51 7.81
CA VAL A 170 6.71 -15.10 7.27
C VAL A 170 6.66 -14.92 5.75
N LEU A 171 5.98 -15.80 5.01
CA LEU A 171 5.89 -15.68 3.54
C LEU A 171 4.97 -14.54 3.12
N ILE A 172 3.87 -14.30 3.84
CA ILE A 172 2.98 -13.15 3.64
C ILE A 172 3.76 -11.85 3.87
N ASN A 173 4.43 -11.70 5.01
CA ASN A 173 5.22 -10.49 5.31
C ASN A 173 6.33 -10.24 4.28
N ARG A 174 7.00 -11.31 3.81
CA ARG A 174 7.99 -11.19 2.74
C ARG A 174 7.39 -10.77 1.42
N ALA A 175 6.21 -11.29 1.06
CA ALA A 175 5.51 -10.87 -0.13
C ALA A 175 5.08 -9.40 -0.02
N ALA A 176 4.54 -9.02 1.13
CA ALA A 176 4.10 -7.65 1.40
C ALA A 176 5.25 -6.64 1.23
N GLY A 177 6.40 -6.91 1.86
CA GLY A 177 7.58 -6.05 1.74
C GLY A 177 8.20 -5.95 0.34
N ARG A 178 7.75 -6.73 -0.64
CA ARG A 178 8.18 -6.64 -2.06
C ARG A 178 7.09 -6.09 -2.97
N THR A 179 5.86 -6.02 -2.48
CA THR A 179 4.68 -5.75 -3.31
C THR A 179 3.78 -4.71 -2.65
N MET A 180 2.78 -5.17 -1.89
CA MET A 180 1.72 -4.35 -1.30
C MET A 180 1.69 -4.57 0.20
N TRP A 181 1.39 -3.52 0.96
CA TRP A 181 1.24 -3.65 2.40
C TRP A 181 0.05 -4.56 2.76
N VAL A 182 0.31 -5.53 3.63
CA VAL A 182 -0.67 -6.41 4.25
C VAL A 182 -0.42 -6.37 5.74
N ARG A 183 -1.40 -5.91 6.50
CA ARG A 183 -1.28 -5.84 7.96
C ARG A 183 -1.40 -7.24 8.53
N THR A 184 -0.36 -7.66 9.25
CA THR A 184 -0.28 -8.98 9.88
C THR A 184 -0.56 -8.87 11.38
N PRO A 185 -0.89 -9.98 12.07
CA PRO A 185 -0.99 -10.00 13.53
C PRO A 185 0.24 -9.40 14.24
N HIS A 186 1.43 -9.64 13.69
CA HIS A 186 2.67 -9.05 14.21
C HIS A 186 2.68 -7.52 14.15
N GLU A 187 2.19 -6.94 13.04
CA GLU A 187 2.11 -5.48 12.90
C GLU A 187 1.06 -4.89 13.85
N PHE A 188 -0.08 -5.55 14.04
CA PHE A 188 -1.08 -5.15 15.03
C PHE A 188 -0.53 -5.11 16.46
N LEU A 189 0.27 -6.11 16.83
CA LEU A 189 0.91 -6.11 18.15
C LEU A 189 1.90 -4.94 18.28
N GLY A 190 2.61 -4.60 17.19
CA GLY A 190 3.48 -3.44 17.13
C GLY A 190 2.71 -2.12 17.28
N GLU A 191 1.61 -1.96 16.53
CA GLU A 191 0.73 -0.79 16.62
C GLU A 191 0.17 -0.63 18.05
N PHE A 192 -0.34 -1.71 18.64
CA PHE A 192 -0.81 -1.71 20.03
C PHE A 192 0.32 -1.32 21.01
N ALA A 193 1.50 -1.92 20.86
CA ALA A 193 2.64 -1.65 21.72
C ALA A 193 3.08 -0.18 21.64
N SER A 194 2.99 0.46 20.48
CA SER A 194 3.27 1.90 20.33
C SER A 194 2.37 2.78 21.18
N TRP A 195 1.14 2.34 21.46
CA TRP A 195 0.19 3.09 22.27
C TRP A 195 0.28 2.81 23.76
N PHE A 196 0.55 1.55 24.14
CA PHE A 196 0.39 1.10 25.53
C PHE A 196 1.70 0.66 26.20
N TRP A 197 2.75 0.35 25.43
CA TRP A 197 4.01 -0.23 25.93
C TRP A 197 5.26 0.45 25.33
N ASP A 198 5.20 1.77 25.08
CA ASP A 198 6.31 2.57 24.52
C ASP A 198 6.93 2.01 23.23
N GLY A 199 6.14 1.28 22.43
CA GLY A 199 6.58 0.64 21.20
C GLY A 199 7.31 -0.69 21.38
N ASP A 200 7.51 -1.18 22.61
CA ASP A 200 8.12 -2.48 22.85
C ASP A 200 7.09 -3.61 22.87
N SER A 201 6.86 -4.20 21.70
CA SER A 201 6.03 -5.40 21.55
C SER A 201 6.50 -6.62 22.37
N ASN A 202 7.71 -6.61 22.94
CA ASN A 202 8.27 -7.65 23.81
C ASN A 202 8.33 -7.27 25.30
N ALA A 203 7.75 -6.14 25.71
CA ALA A 203 7.63 -5.73 27.11
C ALA A 203 7.10 -6.85 28.02
N THR A 204 7.65 -6.98 29.22
CA THR A 204 7.13 -7.87 30.26
C THR A 204 5.88 -7.27 30.89
N ASP A 205 5.09 -8.09 31.61
CA ASP A 205 3.94 -7.59 32.34
C ASP A 205 4.34 -6.59 33.44
N GLU A 206 5.53 -6.76 34.01
CA GLU A 206 6.09 -5.83 34.98
C GLU A 206 6.43 -4.47 34.35
N GLU A 207 7.15 -4.46 33.22
CA GLU A 207 7.50 -3.23 32.49
C GLU A 207 6.24 -2.51 31.97
N ALA A 208 5.30 -3.27 31.38
CA ALA A 208 4.06 -2.71 30.89
C ALA A 208 3.19 -2.15 32.02
N ARG A 209 3.16 -2.81 33.19
CA ARG A 209 2.39 -2.33 34.34
C ARG A 209 2.88 -0.96 34.81
N GLU A 210 4.20 -0.73 34.88
CA GLU A 210 4.77 0.58 35.23
C GLU A 210 4.25 1.68 34.29
N MET A 211 4.30 1.43 32.98
CA MET A 211 3.81 2.37 31.95
C MET A 211 2.29 2.59 32.03
N LEU A 212 1.53 1.53 32.30
CA LEU A 212 0.07 1.57 32.37
C LEU A 212 -0.42 2.26 33.64
N THR A 213 0.30 2.15 34.76
CA THR A 213 0.00 2.90 36.00
C THR A 213 0.16 4.41 35.78
N ASP A 214 1.15 4.85 35.02
CA ASP A 214 1.29 6.28 34.67
C ASP A 214 0.10 6.79 33.84
N ARG A 215 -0.52 5.92 33.04
CA ARG A 215 -1.65 6.26 32.16
C ARG A 215 -3.02 6.14 32.85
N PHE A 216 -3.25 5.07 33.59
CA PHE A 216 -4.55 4.68 34.15
C PHE A 216 -4.64 4.86 35.68
N GLY A 217 -3.54 5.27 36.34
CA GLY A 217 -3.49 5.42 37.80
C GLY A 217 -3.57 4.06 38.50
N ASP A 218 -4.44 3.96 39.51
CA ASP A 218 -4.60 2.77 40.34
C ASP A 218 -5.75 1.84 39.86
N ASP A 219 -6.28 2.01 38.64
CA ASP A 219 -7.31 1.10 38.10
C ASP A 219 -6.69 -0.23 37.65
N GLU A 220 -6.54 -1.15 38.61
CA GLU A 220 -5.97 -2.48 38.38
C GLU A 220 -6.74 -3.29 37.32
N ALA A 221 -8.06 -3.12 37.23
CA ALA A 221 -8.86 -3.87 36.26
C ALA A 221 -8.58 -3.39 34.83
N GLU A 222 -8.39 -2.09 34.65
CA GLU A 222 -7.98 -1.52 33.38
C GLU A 222 -6.53 -1.92 33.05
N ILE A 223 -5.59 -1.78 33.99
CA ILE A 223 -4.19 -2.19 33.79
C ILE A 223 -4.08 -3.65 33.36
N GLU A 224 -4.75 -4.57 34.08
CA GLU A 224 -4.76 -6.00 33.74
C GLU A 224 -5.25 -6.27 32.32
N HIS A 225 -6.20 -5.47 31.82
CA HIS A 225 -6.76 -5.62 30.47
C HIS A 225 -5.75 -5.33 29.35
N TYR A 226 -4.76 -4.49 29.61
CA TYR A 226 -3.72 -4.06 28.65
C TYR A 226 -2.37 -4.75 28.85
N LEU A 227 -2.25 -5.71 29.77
CA LEU A 227 -0.99 -6.43 29.99
C LEU A 227 -0.58 -7.31 28.79
N PRO A 228 0.72 -7.41 28.49
CA PRO A 228 1.24 -8.28 27.43
C PRO A 228 0.77 -9.73 27.50
N SER A 229 0.68 -10.34 28.69
CA SER A 229 0.20 -11.72 28.86
C SER A 229 -1.25 -11.94 28.45
N VAL A 230 -2.09 -10.89 28.51
CA VAL A 230 -3.49 -10.91 28.09
C VAL A 230 -3.62 -10.59 26.60
N VAL A 231 -2.91 -9.56 26.15
CA VAL A 231 -3.05 -8.99 24.80
C VAL A 231 -2.35 -9.84 23.74
N ARG A 232 -1.12 -10.33 23.99
CA ARG A 232 -0.36 -11.08 22.98
C ARG A 232 -1.08 -12.32 22.47
N PRO A 233 -1.67 -13.19 23.31
CA PRO A 233 -2.39 -14.36 22.81
C PRO A 233 -3.61 -14.01 21.94
N GLN A 234 -4.16 -12.80 22.10
CA GLN A 234 -5.33 -12.33 21.36
C GLN A 234 -4.95 -11.65 20.05
N LEU A 235 -3.97 -10.73 20.08
CA LEU A 235 -3.54 -9.99 18.88
C LEU A 235 -2.55 -10.76 18.02
N CYS A 236 -1.55 -11.40 18.63
CA CYS A 236 -0.48 -12.10 17.90
C CYS A 236 0.13 -13.25 18.72
N PRO A 237 -0.47 -14.46 18.65
CA PRO A 237 0.13 -15.68 19.19
C PRO A 237 1.57 -15.89 18.70
N ASP A 238 2.40 -16.56 19.50
CA ASP A 238 3.83 -16.79 19.25
C ASP A 238 4.18 -17.38 17.87
N ASP A 239 3.26 -18.14 17.28
CA ASP A 239 3.43 -18.78 15.97
C ASP A 239 2.95 -17.93 14.79
N MET A 240 2.38 -16.75 15.07
CA MET A 240 2.04 -15.72 14.09
C MET A 240 3.02 -14.55 14.10
N ASP A 241 3.82 -14.44 15.15
CA ASP A 241 4.92 -13.47 15.22
C ASP A 241 5.95 -13.72 14.10
N VAL A 242 6.27 -12.69 13.34
CA VAL A 242 7.19 -12.78 12.18
C VAL A 242 8.65 -12.56 12.59
N TYR A 243 8.90 -11.79 13.65
CA TYR A 243 10.23 -11.41 14.10
C TYR A 243 10.39 -11.69 15.59
N ARG A 244 11.36 -12.54 15.93
CA ARG A 244 11.64 -12.83 17.34
C ARG A 244 12.87 -12.08 17.82
N TRP A 245 12.78 -11.49 19.01
CA TRP A 245 13.94 -10.94 19.70
C TRP A 245 14.96 -12.05 19.98
N ASN A 246 16.21 -11.83 19.58
CA ASN A 246 17.32 -12.72 19.92
C ASN A 246 18.23 -12.02 20.93
N ALA A 247 18.17 -12.49 22.19
CA ALA A 247 18.96 -11.95 23.29
C ALA A 247 20.47 -12.03 23.06
N LYS A 248 20.97 -13.07 22.35
CA LYS A 248 22.41 -13.22 22.08
C LYS A 248 22.92 -12.19 21.08
N SER A 249 22.15 -11.92 20.02
CA SER A 249 22.53 -10.94 19.00
C SER A 249 22.00 -9.53 19.28
N ARG A 250 21.18 -9.35 20.33
CA ARG A 250 20.45 -8.11 20.65
C ARG A 250 19.76 -7.49 19.44
N ARG A 251 19.11 -8.35 18.64
CA ARG A 251 18.47 -7.98 17.38
C ARG A 251 17.21 -8.80 17.16
N TYR A 252 16.23 -8.19 16.52
CA TYR A 252 15.10 -8.89 15.93
C TYR A 252 15.56 -9.71 14.72
N LEU A 253 15.22 -11.00 14.73
CA LEU A 253 15.53 -11.90 13.63
C LEU A 253 14.24 -12.46 13.04
N PRO A 254 14.14 -12.51 11.70
CA PRO A 254 12.97 -13.09 11.05
C PRO A 254 12.87 -14.57 11.40
N GLN A 255 11.66 -15.02 11.70
CA GLN A 255 11.40 -16.44 11.87
C GLN A 255 11.70 -17.19 10.56
N ARG A 256 12.13 -18.45 10.70
CA ARG A 256 12.44 -19.29 9.55
C ARG A 256 11.16 -19.96 9.05
N ALA A 257 10.79 -19.70 7.81
CA ALA A 257 9.78 -20.47 7.10
C ALA A 257 10.22 -21.93 6.88
N LEU A 258 9.26 -22.84 6.72
CA LEU A 258 9.52 -24.18 6.21
C LEU A 258 10.06 -24.12 4.78
N GLY A 259 11.03 -24.98 4.47
CA GLY A 259 11.58 -25.09 3.12
C GLY A 259 10.62 -25.77 2.15
N VAL A 260 10.82 -25.54 0.85
CA VAL A 260 10.05 -26.16 -0.25
C VAL A 260 9.93 -27.68 -0.12
N ALA A 261 11.01 -28.38 0.26
CA ALA A 261 11.00 -29.83 0.45
C ALA A 261 10.06 -30.27 1.60
N ALA A 262 10.00 -29.50 2.69
CA ALA A 262 9.11 -29.78 3.81
C ALA A 262 7.64 -29.54 3.43
N LEU A 263 7.35 -28.45 2.69
CA LEU A 263 6.01 -28.18 2.17
C LEU A 263 5.54 -29.28 1.22
N ARG A 264 6.42 -29.75 0.31
CA ARG A 264 6.12 -30.91 -0.56
C ARG A 264 5.87 -32.19 0.22
N ARG A 265 6.63 -32.43 1.30
CA ARG A 265 6.40 -33.58 2.17
C ARG A 265 5.02 -33.50 2.81
N LEU A 266 4.65 -32.35 3.38
CA LEU A 266 3.32 -32.14 3.97
C LEU A 266 2.21 -32.36 2.94
N GLN A 267 2.37 -31.88 1.70
CA GLN A 267 1.39 -32.11 0.64
C GLN A 267 1.17 -33.60 0.30
N ARG A 268 2.17 -34.47 0.48
CA ARG A 268 2.03 -35.91 0.24
C ARG A 268 1.24 -36.62 1.34
N PHE A 269 1.33 -36.12 2.57
CA PHE A 269 0.74 -36.77 3.75
C PHE A 269 -0.52 -36.05 4.27
N THR A 270 -0.97 -35.01 3.58
CA THR A 270 -2.19 -34.26 3.91
C THR A 270 -3.12 -34.20 2.71
N SER A 271 -4.39 -33.90 2.97
CA SER A 271 -5.43 -33.81 1.95
C SER A 271 -6.24 -32.52 2.07
N GLY A 272 -7.14 -32.29 1.12
CA GLY A 272 -8.09 -31.17 1.14
C GLY A 272 -7.44 -29.79 1.24
N ARG A 273 -7.99 -28.94 2.11
CA ARG A 273 -7.57 -27.54 2.30
C ARG A 273 -6.12 -27.42 2.78
N THR A 274 -5.65 -28.36 3.61
CA THR A 274 -4.27 -28.36 4.12
C THR A 274 -3.25 -28.64 3.01
N ARG A 275 -3.54 -29.60 2.13
CA ARG A 275 -2.71 -29.83 0.95
C ARG A 275 -2.68 -28.59 0.05
N ARG A 276 -3.82 -27.92 -0.13
CA ARG A 276 -3.94 -26.70 -0.93
C ARG A 276 -3.06 -25.58 -0.38
N ILE A 277 -3.16 -25.24 0.91
CA ILE A 277 -2.35 -24.17 1.48
C ILE A 277 -0.84 -24.49 1.40
N CYS A 278 -0.43 -25.74 1.63
CA CYS A 278 0.98 -26.11 1.48
C CYS A 278 1.48 -25.95 0.02
N ALA A 279 0.62 -26.18 -0.98
CA ALA A 279 0.95 -25.96 -2.39
C ALA A 279 1.04 -24.47 -2.75
N GLU A 280 0.12 -23.64 -2.24
CA GLU A 280 0.15 -22.20 -2.45
C GLU A 280 1.37 -21.55 -1.75
N LEU A 281 1.71 -21.98 -0.52
CA LEU A 281 2.92 -21.55 0.18
C LEU A 281 4.20 -21.99 -0.54
N GLU A 282 4.22 -23.18 -1.15
CA GLU A 282 5.36 -23.64 -1.96
C GLU A 282 5.57 -22.69 -3.16
N LYS A 283 4.51 -22.42 -3.92
CA LYS A 283 4.58 -21.52 -5.08
C LYS A 283 5.04 -20.13 -4.66
N LEU A 284 4.46 -19.56 -3.60
CA LEU A 284 4.86 -18.27 -3.07
C LEU A 284 6.34 -18.25 -2.68
N SER A 285 6.81 -19.29 -1.98
CA SER A 285 8.22 -19.42 -1.59
C SER A 285 9.16 -19.43 -2.80
N LEU A 286 8.83 -20.18 -3.85
CA LEU A 286 9.62 -20.24 -5.08
C LEU A 286 9.63 -18.90 -5.83
N MET A 287 8.50 -18.19 -5.87
CA MET A 287 8.41 -16.87 -6.49
C MET A 287 9.26 -15.84 -5.74
N LEU A 288 9.17 -15.82 -4.41
CA LEU A 288 9.97 -14.93 -3.56
C LEU A 288 11.47 -15.24 -3.66
N GLN A 289 11.86 -16.51 -3.73
CA GLN A 289 13.25 -16.91 -3.96
C GLN A 289 13.80 -16.39 -5.29
N ARG A 290 13.00 -16.49 -6.36
CA ARG A 290 13.38 -15.99 -7.70
C ARG A 290 13.52 -14.47 -7.72
N VAL A 291 12.67 -13.75 -6.99
CA VAL A 291 12.71 -12.29 -6.95
C VAL A 291 13.85 -11.77 -6.06
N GLY A 292 14.23 -12.51 -5.01
CA GLY A 292 15.21 -12.03 -4.04
C GLY A 292 14.58 -10.96 -3.15
N ASN A 293 15.32 -9.89 -2.80
CA ASN A 293 14.83 -8.79 -1.95
C ASN A 293 14.43 -7.54 -2.74
N ARG A 294 14.14 -7.67 -4.04
CA ARG A 294 13.77 -6.53 -4.88
C ARG A 294 12.39 -5.99 -4.48
N ASP A 295 12.28 -4.66 -4.35
CA ASP A 295 10.99 -3.96 -4.36
C ASP A 295 10.48 -3.95 -5.80
N LEU A 296 9.32 -4.57 -6.03
CA LEU A 296 8.79 -4.79 -7.36
C LEU A 296 7.97 -3.62 -7.88
N PHE A 297 7.38 -2.80 -7.01
CA PHE A 297 6.68 -1.58 -7.41
C PHE A 297 7.56 -0.34 -7.32
N GLY A 298 8.57 -0.36 -6.44
CA GLY A 298 9.64 0.64 -6.41
C GLY A 298 9.12 2.04 -6.12
N CYS A 299 8.18 2.17 -5.17
CA CYS A 299 7.65 3.47 -4.77
C CYS A 299 8.79 4.33 -4.24
N GLU A 300 9.10 5.41 -4.95
CA GLU A 300 10.16 6.36 -4.59
C GLU A 300 9.74 7.21 -3.39
N TYR A 301 8.45 7.55 -3.34
CA TYR A 301 7.84 8.24 -2.21
C TYR A 301 6.69 7.41 -1.65
N ARG A 302 6.64 7.28 -0.32
CA ARG A 302 5.67 6.47 0.42
C ARG A 302 5.06 7.33 1.53
N PRO A 303 3.92 8.00 1.27
CA PRO A 303 3.24 8.75 2.30
C PRO A 303 2.63 7.80 3.35
N ARG A 304 2.09 8.36 4.44
CA ARG A 304 1.46 7.58 5.50
C ARG A 304 0.09 7.04 5.06
N CYS A 305 0.11 5.85 4.47
CA CYS A 305 -1.10 5.18 3.99
C CYS A 305 -1.97 4.72 5.17
N ALA A 306 -3.26 5.06 5.13
CA ALA A 306 -4.19 4.73 6.19
C ALA A 306 -4.55 3.23 6.20
N TYR A 307 -4.72 2.65 5.02
CA TYR A 307 -5.32 1.34 4.83
C TYR A 307 -4.29 0.34 4.30
N ALA A 308 -4.30 -0.90 4.81
CA ALA A 308 -3.57 -1.99 4.19
C ALA A 308 -4.45 -2.69 3.13
N ALA A 309 -3.83 -3.29 2.13
CA ALA A 309 -4.57 -3.96 1.05
C ALA A 309 -5.33 -5.20 1.55
N ALA A 310 -4.90 -5.76 2.67
CA ALA A 310 -5.65 -6.69 3.50
C ALA A 310 -5.11 -6.63 4.93
N THR A 311 -6.00 -6.88 5.89
CA THR A 311 -5.67 -7.01 7.30
C THR A 311 -5.98 -8.43 7.77
N LEU A 312 -5.03 -9.07 8.46
CA LEU A 312 -5.17 -10.42 9.00
C LEU A 312 -5.24 -10.38 10.53
N THR A 313 -6.31 -10.90 11.10
CA THR A 313 -6.54 -10.90 12.56
C THR A 313 -6.65 -12.33 13.09
N VAL A 314 -6.28 -12.54 14.36
CA VAL A 314 -6.47 -13.83 15.02
C VAL A 314 -7.96 -14.05 15.28
N GLN A 315 -8.61 -13.05 15.88
CA GLN A 315 -10.03 -12.99 16.12
C GLN A 315 -10.49 -11.57 15.80
N ASN A 316 -11.69 -11.42 15.24
CA ASN A 316 -12.30 -10.10 15.09
C ASN A 316 -13.02 -9.73 16.40
N ASP A 317 -12.26 -9.25 17.38
CA ASP A 317 -12.77 -8.79 18.67
C ASP A 317 -12.75 -7.26 18.80
N SER A 318 -13.27 -6.74 19.92
CA SER A 318 -13.31 -5.29 20.15
C SER A 318 -11.92 -4.65 20.13
N ARG A 319 -10.88 -5.37 20.55
CA ARG A 319 -9.53 -4.83 20.65
C ARG A 319 -8.90 -4.57 19.29
N VAL A 320 -9.17 -5.43 18.30
CA VAL A 320 -8.80 -5.13 16.91
C VAL A 320 -9.47 -3.84 16.43
N GLY A 321 -10.75 -3.67 16.76
CA GLY A 321 -11.49 -2.42 16.51
C GLY A 321 -10.82 -1.22 17.16
N ASP A 322 -10.51 -1.30 18.45
CA ASP A 322 -9.90 -0.21 19.21
C ASP A 322 -8.53 0.21 18.65
N VAL A 323 -7.70 -0.76 18.21
CA VAL A 323 -6.40 -0.47 17.58
C VAL A 323 -6.58 0.24 16.24
N LEU A 324 -7.51 -0.23 15.40
CA LEU A 324 -7.79 0.39 14.11
C LEU A 324 -8.39 1.79 14.28
N ASP A 325 -9.33 1.96 15.20
CA ASP A 325 -9.95 3.25 15.51
C ASP A 325 -8.90 4.25 16.00
N SER A 326 -8.00 3.82 16.90
CA SER A 326 -6.88 4.64 17.37
C SER A 326 -5.93 5.02 16.23
N HIS A 327 -5.62 4.09 15.34
CA HIS A 327 -4.79 4.34 14.15
C HIS A 327 -5.43 5.36 13.21
N TYR A 328 -6.72 5.20 12.89
CA TYR A 328 -7.42 6.13 12.00
C TYR A 328 -7.65 7.49 12.64
N GLU A 329 -7.95 7.55 13.94
CA GLU A 329 -8.09 8.80 14.69
C GLU A 329 -6.76 9.56 14.74
N TYR A 330 -5.64 8.85 14.95
CA TYR A 330 -4.32 9.44 14.90
C TYR A 330 -4.02 10.06 13.53
N LEU A 331 -4.22 9.32 12.44
CA LEU A 331 -4.00 9.82 11.08
C LEU A 331 -4.91 11.01 10.74
N ALA A 332 -6.16 10.95 11.17
CA ALA A 332 -7.12 12.05 10.97
C ALA A 332 -6.72 13.30 11.75
N SER A 333 -6.20 13.12 12.97
CA SER A 333 -5.80 14.23 13.86
C SER A 333 -4.46 14.85 13.46
N ALA A 334 -3.51 14.04 12.97
CA ALA A 334 -2.23 14.50 12.44
C ALA A 334 -2.38 15.19 11.08
N GLY A 335 -3.40 14.81 10.30
CA GLY A 335 -3.66 15.37 8.98
C GLY A 335 -2.72 14.85 7.88
N ASP A 336 -1.98 13.78 8.17
CA ASP A 336 -1.01 13.14 7.28
C ASP A 336 -1.52 11.82 6.67
N GLY A 337 -2.73 11.36 7.03
CA GLY A 337 -3.32 10.16 6.46
C GLY A 337 -3.64 10.32 4.97
N THR A 338 -3.30 9.30 4.17
CA THR A 338 -3.70 9.22 2.75
C THR A 338 -4.15 7.82 2.34
N THR A 339 -4.87 7.71 1.24
CA THR A 339 -5.21 6.42 0.61
C THR A 339 -4.07 5.89 -0.25
N TYR A 340 -3.02 6.67 -0.52
CA TYR A 340 -1.92 6.20 -1.36
C TYR A 340 -0.87 5.42 -0.55
N LEU A 341 -0.54 4.21 -1.00
CA LEU A 341 0.61 3.45 -0.48
C LEU A 341 1.94 4.07 -0.92
N GLY A 342 1.97 4.61 -2.14
CA GLY A 342 3.17 5.21 -2.70
C GLY A 342 3.05 5.60 -4.16
N PHE A 343 4.07 6.32 -4.60
CA PHE A 343 4.19 6.83 -5.97
C PHE A 343 5.50 6.37 -6.60
N THR A 344 5.40 5.77 -7.78
CA THR A 344 6.55 5.30 -8.56
C THR A 344 6.69 6.15 -9.82
N PRO A 345 7.85 6.81 -10.07
CA PRO A 345 8.06 7.56 -11.30
C PRO A 345 8.03 6.63 -12.52
N LEU A 346 7.35 7.02 -13.59
CA LEU A 346 7.44 6.29 -14.84
C LEU A 346 8.82 6.44 -15.45
N ALA A 347 9.43 5.31 -15.82
CA ALA A 347 10.73 5.28 -16.46
C ALA A 347 10.70 5.94 -17.84
N SER A 348 11.79 6.61 -18.23
CA SER A 348 11.89 7.36 -19.49
C SER A 348 12.75 6.70 -20.56
N THR A 349 13.61 5.75 -20.21
CA THR A 349 14.49 5.05 -21.15
C THR A 349 13.96 3.65 -21.49
N PRO A 350 14.11 3.16 -22.73
CA PRO A 350 13.54 1.86 -23.14
C PRO A 350 13.92 0.67 -22.26
N ASP A 351 15.17 0.60 -21.79
CA ASP A 351 15.62 -0.48 -20.91
C ASP A 351 15.03 -0.38 -19.51
N ALA A 352 14.97 0.83 -18.95
CA ALA A 352 14.34 1.05 -17.65
C ALA A 352 12.84 0.77 -17.69
N ILE A 353 12.16 1.15 -18.78
CA ILE A 353 10.73 0.85 -18.98
C ILE A 353 10.49 -0.65 -19.04
N ARG A 354 11.25 -1.40 -19.85
CA ARG A 354 11.12 -2.85 -19.93
C ARG A 354 11.38 -3.53 -18.59
N LYS A 355 12.39 -3.07 -17.85
CA LYS A 355 12.68 -3.56 -16.51
C LYS A 355 11.53 -3.25 -15.54
N GLN A 356 11.05 -2.02 -15.49
CA GLN A 356 9.96 -1.57 -14.62
C GLN A 356 8.69 -2.40 -14.83
N TYR A 357 8.25 -2.59 -16.08
CA TYR A 357 7.09 -3.43 -16.39
C TYR A 357 7.34 -4.92 -16.12
N GLY A 358 8.58 -5.37 -16.28
CA GLY A 358 8.99 -6.73 -15.90
C GLY A 358 8.89 -6.97 -14.40
N ASP A 359 9.33 -6.01 -13.59
CA ASP A 359 9.25 -6.05 -12.13
C ASP A 359 7.78 -5.95 -11.67
N TRP A 360 6.98 -5.04 -12.24
CA TRP A 360 5.55 -4.95 -11.94
C TRP A 360 4.77 -6.21 -12.31
N SER A 361 5.08 -6.84 -13.45
CA SER A 361 4.47 -8.13 -13.84
C SER A 361 4.79 -9.25 -12.84
N GLN A 362 6.03 -9.30 -12.33
CA GLN A 362 6.40 -10.21 -11.24
C GLN A 362 5.67 -9.86 -9.94
N GLY A 363 5.52 -8.57 -9.63
CA GLY A 363 4.79 -8.05 -8.47
C GLY A 363 3.33 -8.49 -8.48
N LEU A 364 2.63 -8.26 -9.59
CA LEU A 364 1.24 -8.69 -9.80
C LEU A 364 1.07 -10.21 -9.71
N SER A 365 2.04 -10.97 -10.22
CA SER A 365 2.03 -12.43 -10.08
C SER A 365 2.17 -12.86 -8.62
N ILE A 366 3.05 -12.22 -7.86
CA ILE A 366 3.21 -12.47 -6.41
C ILE A 366 1.95 -12.08 -5.66
N LEU A 367 1.32 -10.94 -5.98
CA LEU A 367 0.05 -10.52 -5.38
C LEU A 367 -1.05 -11.55 -5.59
N GLY A 368 -1.21 -12.10 -6.79
CA GLY A 368 -2.19 -13.18 -7.01
C GLY A 368 -1.90 -14.45 -6.24
N GLN A 369 -0.62 -14.77 -6.02
CA GLN A 369 -0.24 -15.93 -5.22
C GLN A 369 -0.42 -15.68 -3.71
N LEU A 370 -0.15 -14.45 -3.26
CA LEU A 370 -0.39 -13.97 -1.90
C LEU A 370 -1.89 -14.00 -1.57
N ASP A 371 -2.71 -13.45 -2.46
CA ASP A 371 -4.17 -13.44 -2.36
C ASP A 371 -4.73 -14.85 -2.15
N ARG A 372 -4.27 -15.83 -2.93
CA ARG A 372 -4.65 -17.25 -2.76
C ARG A 372 -4.22 -17.86 -1.43
N VAL A 373 -3.08 -17.43 -0.88
CA VAL A 373 -2.64 -17.87 0.45
C VAL A 373 -3.55 -17.28 1.52
N ILE A 374 -3.85 -15.98 1.44
CA ILE A 374 -4.79 -15.29 2.36
C ILE A 374 -6.17 -15.94 2.28
N ALA A 375 -6.70 -16.17 1.08
CA ALA A 375 -7.97 -16.86 0.89
C ALA A 375 -7.97 -18.29 1.47
N CYS A 376 -6.84 -18.98 1.52
CA CYS A 376 -6.75 -20.30 2.18
C CYS A 376 -6.72 -20.23 3.72
N LEU A 377 -6.38 -19.07 4.28
CA LEU A 377 -6.36 -18.78 5.72
C LEU A 377 -7.71 -18.21 6.20
N ALA A 378 -8.38 -17.42 5.38
CA ALA A 378 -9.65 -16.76 5.71
C ALA A 378 -10.91 -17.61 5.47
N ALA A 379 -10.78 -18.82 4.90
CA ALA A 379 -11.89 -19.67 4.41
C ALA A 379 -12.31 -20.85 5.29
#